data_AF-A0A0C4DS03-F1
#
_entry.id   AF-A0A0C4DS03-F1
#
_cell.length_a   1.000
_cell.length_b   1.000
_cell.length_c   1.000
_cell.angle_alpha   90.00
_cell.angle_beta   90.00
_cell.angle_gamma   90.00
#
_symmetry.space_group_name_H-M   'P 1'
#
loop_
_entity.id
_entity.type
_entity.pdbx_description
1 polymer ?
#
loop_
_entity_poly.entity_id
_entity_poly.type
_entity_poly.pdbx_seq_one_letter_code
_entity_poly.pdbx_strand_id
1 'polypeptide(L)'
;MAQRHQTSRPKPPPPGEEEAGAVLKLGEFEGVETLSLSEASLVINALMAKRRNERKNVNETEVLHKTIDYLDAFARFKQKENVEAVERLLSARPELTKFERAALGSLCPETAEEAKRLIPSLKDKFNDLDLDDLLEEMGKHQG
;
A
#
# COMPACT_ATOMS: atom_id res chain seq x y z
N MET A 1 5.94 9.95 50.67
CA MET A 1 5.26 8.86 49.94
C MET A 1 5.95 8.71 48.59
N ALA A 2 6.55 7.55 48.29
CA ALA A 2 7.36 7.36 47.09
C ALA A 2 6.48 6.99 45.89
N GLN A 3 6.50 7.83 44.85
CA GLN A 3 5.74 7.64 43.61
C GLN A 3 6.47 6.62 42.73
N ARG A 4 5.94 5.39 42.67
CA ARG A 4 6.46 4.33 41.81
C ARG A 4 6.15 4.66 40.34
N HIS A 5 7.17 5.00 39.58
CA HIS A 5 7.07 5.07 38.12
C HIS A 5 6.93 3.66 37.57
N GLN A 6 5.83 3.39 36.86
CA GLN A 6 5.57 2.11 36.23
C GLN A 6 6.54 1.95 35.04
N THR A 7 7.55 1.10 35.18
CA THR A 7 8.56 0.82 34.14
C THR A 7 8.12 -0.27 33.14
N SER A 8 6.83 -0.59 33.13
CA SER A 8 6.28 -1.62 32.26
C SER A 8 6.13 -1.11 30.84
N ARG A 9 6.95 -1.63 29.91
CA ARG A 9 6.65 -1.53 28.47
C ARG A 9 5.26 -2.13 28.23
N PRO A 10 4.32 -1.43 27.57
CA PRO A 10 3.03 -2.02 27.23
C PRO A 10 3.27 -3.27 26.37
N LYS A 11 2.50 -4.32 26.66
CA LYS A 11 2.55 -5.57 25.88
C LYS A 11 2.23 -5.22 24.42
N PRO A 12 2.99 -5.72 23.43
CA PRO A 12 2.64 -5.51 22.03
C PRO A 12 1.20 -5.99 21.80
N PRO A 13 0.43 -5.31 20.94
CA PRO A 13 -0.90 -5.77 20.57
C PRO A 13 -0.83 -7.22 20.08
N PRO A 14 -1.82 -8.06 20.41
CA PRO A 14 -1.86 -9.44 19.94
C PRO A 14 -1.85 -9.47 18.40
N PRO A 15 -0.99 -10.28 17.76
CA PRO A 15 -0.97 -10.43 16.31
C PRO A 15 -2.28 -11.04 15.80
N GLY A 16 -2.75 -10.61 14.63
CA GLY A 16 -3.88 -11.26 13.94
C GLY A 16 -5.26 -10.64 14.21
N GLU A 17 -5.32 -9.51 14.92
CA GLU A 17 -6.55 -8.73 15.08
C GLU A 17 -6.66 -7.57 14.06
N GLU A 18 -5.81 -7.57 13.02
CA GLU A 18 -5.80 -6.51 12.02
C GLU A 18 -7.04 -6.56 11.11
N GLU A 19 -7.73 -5.43 10.98
CA GLU A 19 -8.98 -5.30 10.23
C GLU A 19 -8.94 -4.05 9.34
N ALA A 20 -9.11 -4.25 8.03
CA ALA A 20 -9.26 -3.18 7.03
C ALA A 20 -10.74 -2.93 6.70
N GLY A 21 -11.54 -2.63 7.73
CA GLY A 21 -12.96 -2.33 7.60
C GLY A 21 -13.24 -0.85 7.36
N ALA A 22 -14.43 -0.38 7.73
CA ALA A 22 -14.76 1.05 7.71
C ALA A 22 -13.89 1.85 8.69
N VAL A 23 -13.43 1.20 9.76
CA VAL A 23 -12.42 1.71 10.67
C VAL A 23 -11.18 0.84 10.50
N LEU A 24 -10.07 1.46 10.11
CA LEU A 24 -8.79 0.77 10.01
C LEU A 24 -8.29 0.42 11.42
N LYS A 25 -7.98 -0.85 11.63
CA LYS A 25 -7.30 -1.36 12.83
C LYS A 25 -6.12 -2.17 12.34
N LEU A 26 -4.98 -1.53 12.09
CA LEU A 26 -3.84 -2.23 11.47
C LEU A 26 -2.83 -2.77 12.49
N GLY A 27 -3.12 -2.64 13.79
CA GLY A 27 -2.27 -3.16 14.86
C GLY A 27 -0.87 -2.56 14.81
N GLU A 28 0.16 -3.39 14.66
CA GLU A 28 1.55 -2.94 14.52
C GLU A 28 1.85 -2.26 13.17
N PHE A 29 0.96 -2.40 12.18
CA PHE A 29 1.09 -1.79 10.86
C PHE A 29 0.42 -0.40 10.76
N GLU A 30 -0.13 0.11 11.86
CA GLU A 30 -0.75 1.44 11.88
C GLU A 30 0.28 2.54 11.59
N GLY A 31 0.03 3.35 10.57
CA GLY A 31 0.94 4.43 10.15
C GLY A 31 2.27 4.00 9.51
N VAL A 32 2.47 2.69 9.29
CA VAL A 32 3.66 2.14 8.64
C VAL A 32 3.66 2.45 7.14
N GLU A 33 4.84 2.59 6.55
CA GLU A 33 4.98 2.72 5.09
C GLU A 33 4.41 1.49 4.38
N THR A 34 3.68 1.76 3.30
CA THR A 34 2.99 0.74 2.50
C THR A 34 3.48 0.79 1.07
N LEU A 35 3.32 -0.32 0.36
CA LEU A 35 3.61 -0.39 -1.06
C LEU A 35 2.37 -0.88 -1.79
N SER A 36 1.99 -0.18 -2.84
CA SER A 36 1.10 -0.72 -3.88
C SER A 36 1.79 -1.88 -4.62
N LEU A 37 1.01 -2.69 -5.34
CA LEU A 37 1.57 -3.78 -6.17
C LEU A 37 2.61 -3.27 -7.16
N SER A 38 2.39 -2.09 -7.75
CA SER A 38 3.33 -1.49 -8.69
C SER A 38 4.63 -1.05 -8.03
N GLU A 39 4.57 -0.42 -6.86
CA GLU A 39 5.78 -0.06 -6.10
C GLU A 39 6.54 -1.31 -5.64
N ALA A 40 5.83 -2.32 -5.15
CA ALA A 40 6.42 -3.59 -4.75
C ALA A 40 7.14 -4.27 -5.93
N SER A 41 6.53 -4.25 -7.12
CA SER A 41 7.14 -4.78 -8.35
C SER A 41 8.46 -4.08 -8.66
N LEU A 42 8.49 -2.74 -8.66
CA LEU A 42 9.71 -1.97 -8.93
C LEU A 42 10.81 -2.26 -7.90
N VAL A 43 10.48 -2.30 -6.61
CA VAL A 43 11.44 -2.54 -5.53
C VAL A 43 12.02 -3.95 -5.61
N ILE A 44 11.18 -4.96 -5.80
CA ILE A 44 11.63 -6.36 -5.89
C ILE A 44 12.51 -6.55 -7.13
N ASN A 45 12.10 -6.05 -8.29
CA ASN A 45 12.88 -6.17 -9.53
C ASN A 45 14.23 -5.47 -9.42
N ALA A 46 14.28 -4.26 -8.84
CA ALA A 46 15.54 -3.55 -8.60
C ALA A 46 16.46 -4.31 -7.62
N LEU A 47 15.90 -4.87 -6.55
CA LEU A 47 16.64 -5.67 -5.57
C LEU A 47 17.23 -6.95 -6.18
N MET A 48 16.45 -7.64 -7.02
CA MET A 48 16.87 -8.85 -7.73
C MET A 48 18.00 -8.56 -8.72
N ALA A 49 17.86 -7.51 -9.53
CA ALA A 49 18.90 -7.06 -10.45
C ALA A 49 20.21 -6.74 -9.72
N LYS A 50 20.12 -6.03 -8.58
CA LYS A 50 21.28 -5.71 -7.73
C LYS A 50 21.95 -6.97 -7.19
N ARG A 51 21.20 -7.91 -6.62
CA ARG A 51 21.75 -9.17 -6.06
C ARG A 51 22.45 -10.01 -7.13
N ARG A 52 21.87 -10.10 -8.32
CA ARG A 52 22.46 -10.79 -9.48
C ARG A 52 23.79 -10.16 -9.89
N ASN A 53 23.86 -8.82 -9.93
CA ASN A 53 25.10 -8.11 -10.26
C ASN A 53 26.19 -8.29 -9.18
N GLU A 54 25.82 -8.34 -7.91
CA GLU A 54 26.73 -8.54 -6.79
C GLU A 54 27.19 -10.00 -6.61
N ARG A 55 26.74 -10.94 -7.45
CA ARG A 55 27.00 -12.40 -7.36
C ARG A 55 26.71 -12.98 -5.96
N LYS A 56 25.85 -12.33 -5.19
CA LYS A 56 25.36 -12.88 -3.93
C LYS A 56 24.43 -14.04 -4.27
N ASN A 57 24.47 -15.10 -3.46
CA ASN A 57 23.55 -16.21 -3.61
C ASN A 57 22.13 -15.66 -3.47
N VAL A 58 21.40 -15.61 -4.59
CA VAL A 58 20.00 -15.23 -4.57
C VAL A 58 19.30 -16.46 -4.05
N ASN A 59 18.97 -16.49 -2.75
CA ASN A 59 18.10 -17.51 -2.19
C ASN A 59 16.69 -17.26 -2.75
N GLU A 60 16.50 -17.64 -4.01
CA GLU A 60 15.23 -17.56 -4.71
C GLU A 60 14.33 -18.67 -4.17
N THR A 61 13.52 -18.31 -3.19
CA THR A 61 12.50 -19.20 -2.65
C THR A 61 11.31 -19.29 -3.61
N GLU A 62 10.62 -20.42 -3.63
CA GLU A 62 9.37 -20.59 -4.39
C GLU A 62 8.34 -19.48 -4.12
N VAL A 63 8.25 -19.01 -2.87
CA VAL A 63 7.37 -17.90 -2.48
C VAL A 63 7.73 -16.62 -3.24
N LEU A 64 9.03 -16.31 -3.34
CA LEU A 64 9.51 -15.13 -4.05
C LEU A 64 9.18 -15.20 -5.54
N HIS A 65 9.36 -16.35 -6.20
CA HIS A 65 8.97 -16.52 -7.60
C HIS A 65 7.48 -16.28 -7.80
N LYS A 66 6.64 -16.90 -6.96
CA LYS A 66 5.18 -16.69 -6.99
C LYS A 66 4.80 -15.23 -6.75
N THR A 67 5.51 -14.53 -5.85
CA THR A 67 5.29 -13.10 -5.62
C THR A 67 5.64 -12.28 -6.85
N ILE A 68 6.78 -12.55 -7.52
CA ILE A 68 7.15 -11.85 -8.74
C ILE A 68 6.12 -12.08 -9.84
N ASP A 69 5.71 -13.34 -10.07
CA ASP A 69 4.70 -13.68 -11.07
C ASP A 69 3.37 -12.96 -10.80
N TYR A 70 2.95 -12.88 -9.54
CA TYR A 70 1.77 -12.13 -9.14
C TYR A 70 1.92 -10.63 -9.42
N LEU A 71 3.05 -10.04 -9.05
CA LEU A 71 3.30 -8.61 -9.27
C LEU A 71 3.37 -8.27 -10.77
N ASP A 72 3.99 -9.11 -11.59
CA ASP A 72 4.07 -8.89 -13.04
C ASP A 72 2.70 -8.96 -13.74
N ALA A 73 1.80 -9.81 -13.21
CA ALA A 73 0.44 -9.96 -13.70
C ALA A 73 -0.52 -8.86 -13.22
N PHE A 74 -0.39 -8.41 -11.97
CA PHE A 74 -1.39 -7.56 -11.32
C PHE A 74 -0.94 -6.11 -11.04
N ALA A 75 0.35 -5.78 -11.16
CA ALA A 75 0.79 -4.38 -11.12
C ALA A 75 0.14 -3.58 -12.26
N ARG A 76 -0.55 -2.50 -11.89
CA ARG A 76 -1.33 -1.66 -12.82
C ARG A 76 -0.49 -0.63 -13.56
N PHE A 77 0.59 -0.22 -12.92
CA PHE A 77 1.57 0.73 -13.43
C PHE A 77 2.91 0.01 -13.55
N LYS A 78 3.47 -0.07 -14.76
CA LYS A 78 4.73 -0.78 -15.01
C LYS A 78 5.92 0.16 -15.17
N GLN A 79 5.68 1.34 -15.74
CA GLN A 79 6.71 2.35 -15.90
C GLN A 79 6.96 3.09 -14.59
N LYS A 80 8.23 3.30 -14.25
CA LYS A 80 8.64 3.95 -13.00
C LYS A 80 8.03 5.36 -12.89
N GLU A 81 8.00 6.09 -13.99
CA GLU A 81 7.47 7.45 -14.06
C GLU A 81 5.96 7.49 -13.76
N ASN A 82 5.21 6.47 -14.19
CA ASN A 82 3.78 6.34 -13.89
C ASN A 82 3.56 6.03 -12.41
N VAL A 83 4.36 5.12 -11.83
CA VAL A 83 4.30 4.81 -10.39
C VAL A 83 4.58 6.05 -9.55
N GLU A 84 5.64 6.80 -9.88
CA GLU A 84 5.97 8.05 -9.18
C GLU A 84 4.90 9.13 -9.36
N ALA A 85 4.25 9.21 -10.52
CA ALA A 85 3.16 10.15 -10.76
C ALA A 85 1.94 9.83 -9.89
N VAL A 86 1.53 8.56 -9.85
CA VAL A 86 0.41 8.09 -9.02
C VAL A 86 0.71 8.28 -7.54
N GLU A 87 1.92 7.94 -7.08
CA GLU A 87 2.30 8.14 -5.68
C GLU A 87 2.31 9.63 -5.30
N ARG A 88 2.79 10.52 -6.17
CA ARG A 88 2.68 11.97 -5.94
C ARG A 88 1.22 12.45 -5.88
N LEU A 89 0.37 11.94 -6.76
CA LEU A 89 -1.06 12.28 -6.79
C LEU A 89 -1.77 11.86 -5.49
N LEU A 90 -1.56 10.63 -5.03
CA LEU A 90 -2.18 10.08 -3.83
C LEU A 90 -1.58 10.69 -2.55
N SER A 91 -0.27 10.93 -2.51
CA SER A 91 0.39 11.54 -1.36
C SER A 91 0.03 13.00 -1.12
N ALA A 92 -0.42 13.71 -2.17
CA ALA A 92 -0.96 15.07 -2.08
C ALA A 92 -2.30 15.15 -1.34
N ARG A 93 -2.94 14.01 -1.02
CA ARG A 93 -4.19 13.90 -0.26
C ARG A 93 -3.89 13.53 1.20
N PRO A 94 -3.75 14.50 2.12
CA PRO A 94 -3.45 14.21 3.54
C PRO A 94 -4.53 13.41 4.26
N GLU A 95 -5.75 13.40 3.75
CA GLU A 95 -6.90 12.64 4.25
C GLU A 95 -6.78 11.11 4.02
N LEU A 96 -5.98 10.70 3.02
CA LEU A 96 -5.69 9.29 2.75
C LEU A 96 -4.62 8.76 3.71
N THR A 97 -4.93 7.66 4.38
CA THR A 97 -3.90 6.90 5.09
C THR A 97 -2.97 6.21 4.09
N LYS A 98 -1.77 5.83 4.55
CA LYS A 98 -0.82 5.08 3.73
C LYS A 98 -1.45 3.80 3.16
N PHE A 99 -2.19 3.06 3.99
CA PHE A 99 -2.96 1.89 3.57
C PHE A 99 -3.93 2.19 2.42
N GLU A 100 -4.71 3.26 2.53
CA GLU A 100 -5.69 3.63 1.50
C GLU A 100 -5.02 4.02 0.18
N ARG A 101 -3.86 4.71 0.23
CA ARG A 101 -3.08 5.02 -0.97
C ARG A 101 -2.59 3.75 -1.67
N ALA A 102 -1.98 2.84 -0.91
CA ALA A 102 -1.53 1.56 -1.45
C ALA A 102 -2.67 0.71 -1.99
N ALA A 103 -3.83 0.72 -1.33
CA ALA A 103 -5.03 0.02 -1.78
C ALA A 103 -5.58 0.62 -3.09
N LEU A 104 -5.70 1.94 -3.19
CA LEU A 104 -6.13 2.63 -4.41
C LEU A 104 -5.20 2.35 -5.58
N GLY A 105 -3.88 2.48 -5.36
CA GLY A 105 -2.86 2.20 -6.38
C GLY A 105 -2.78 0.72 -6.81
N SER A 106 -3.30 -0.20 -6.00
CA SER A 106 -3.31 -1.64 -6.31
C SER A 106 -4.61 -2.10 -6.97
N LEU A 107 -5.75 -1.64 -6.45
CA LEU A 107 -7.07 -2.07 -6.89
C LEU A 107 -7.52 -1.31 -8.14
N CYS A 108 -7.15 -0.03 -8.26
CA CYS A 108 -7.52 0.86 -9.36
C CYS A 108 -9.04 0.84 -9.66
N PRO A 109 -9.89 1.20 -8.67
CA PRO A 109 -11.33 1.29 -8.89
C PRO A 109 -11.66 2.38 -9.92
N GLU A 110 -12.71 2.18 -10.70
CA GLU A 110 -13.14 3.08 -11.77
C GLU A 110 -14.11 4.16 -11.29
N THR A 111 -14.78 3.91 -10.16
CA THR A 111 -15.81 4.81 -9.60
C THR A 111 -15.66 4.95 -8.09
N ALA A 112 -16.16 6.07 -7.55
CA ALA A 112 -16.23 6.32 -6.12
C ALA A 112 -17.06 5.26 -5.38
N GLU A 113 -18.13 4.75 -5.99
CA GLU A 113 -18.93 3.66 -5.42
C GLU A 113 -18.08 2.39 -5.24
N GLU A 114 -17.36 1.98 -6.29
CA GLU A 114 -16.48 0.82 -6.25
C GLU A 114 -15.36 1.03 -5.22
N ALA A 115 -14.70 2.19 -5.24
CA ALA A 115 -13.63 2.53 -4.31
C ALA A 115 -14.08 2.44 -2.86
N LYS A 116 -15.24 3.03 -2.52
CA LYS A 116 -15.81 2.98 -1.16
C LYS A 116 -16.31 1.58 -0.78
N ARG A 117 -16.67 0.75 -1.75
CA ARG A 117 -17.08 -0.63 -1.50
C ARG A 117 -15.90 -1.55 -1.23
N LEU A 118 -14.81 -1.38 -1.98
CA LEU A 118 -13.57 -2.16 -1.82
C LEU A 118 -12.73 -1.66 -0.64
N ILE A 119 -12.76 -0.36 -0.36
CA ILE A 119 -11.99 0.30 0.69
C ILE A 119 -12.96 1.08 1.60
N PRO A 120 -13.65 0.40 2.54
CA PRO A 120 -14.74 1.00 3.30
C PRO A 120 -14.34 2.21 4.15
N SER A 121 -13.06 2.32 4.52
CA SER A 121 -12.53 3.45 5.28
C SER A 121 -12.53 4.79 4.52
N LEU A 122 -12.73 4.76 3.19
CA LEU A 122 -12.88 5.97 2.36
C LEU A 122 -14.27 6.61 2.45
N LYS A 123 -15.28 5.88 2.94
CA LYS A 123 -16.70 6.25 2.81
C LYS A 123 -17.01 7.65 3.31
N ASP A 124 -16.43 8.04 4.43
CA ASP A 124 -16.69 9.33 5.11
C ASP A 124 -15.57 10.36 4.88
N LYS A 125 -14.55 10.04 4.08
CA LYS A 125 -13.37 10.90 3.85
C LYS A 125 -13.48 11.77 2.60
N PHE A 126 -14.18 11.27 1.58
CA PHE A 126 -14.35 11.93 0.29
C PHE A 126 -15.82 12.02 -0.07
N ASN A 127 -16.22 13.12 -0.71
CA ASN A 127 -17.43 13.10 -1.52
C ASN A 127 -17.17 12.32 -2.82
N ASP A 128 -18.24 11.90 -3.49
CA ASP A 128 -18.11 11.01 -4.66
C ASP A 128 -17.44 11.72 -5.85
N LEU A 129 -17.74 13.01 -6.06
CA LEU A 129 -17.17 13.79 -7.17
C LEU A 129 -15.65 13.96 -7.05
N ASP A 130 -15.15 14.35 -5.88
CA ASP A 130 -13.72 14.53 -5.63
C ASP A 130 -12.96 13.20 -5.75
N LEU A 131 -13.61 12.09 -5.37
CA LEU A 131 -13.03 10.76 -5.49
C LEU A 131 -13.02 10.30 -6.95
N ASP A 132 -14.11 10.50 -7.70
CA ASP A 132 -14.17 10.19 -9.13
C ASP A 132 -13.09 10.97 -9.91
N ASP A 133 -12.93 12.27 -9.65
CA ASP A 133 -11.89 13.10 -10.28
C ASP A 133 -10.47 12.57 -9.97
N LEU A 134 -10.24 12.13 -8.73
CA LEU A 134 -8.97 11.53 -8.31
C LEU A 134 -8.71 10.19 -9.03
N LEU A 135 -9.73 9.35 -9.15
CA LEU A 135 -9.64 8.04 -9.82
C LEU A 135 -9.43 8.19 -11.32
N GLU A 136 -10.09 9.15 -11.97
CA GLU A 136 -9.89 9.46 -13.37
C GLU A 136 -8.45 9.93 -13.63
N GLU A 137 -7.93 10.84 -12.80
CA GLU A 137 -6.55 11.31 -12.93
C GLU A 137 -5.54 10.17 -12.73
N MET A 138 -5.76 9.30 -11.75
CA MET A 138 -4.95 8.09 -11.55
C MET A 138 -5.04 7.14 -12.75
N GLY A 139 -6.23 6.99 -13.33
CA GLY A 139 -6.51 6.15 -14.50
C GLY A 139 -5.68 6.52 -15.73
N LYS A 140 -5.35 7.80 -15.92
CA LYS A 140 -4.50 8.28 -17.04
C LYS A 140 -3.08 7.73 -17.02
N HIS A 141 -2.62 7.23 -15.87
CA HIS A 141 -1.30 6.65 -15.71
C HIS A 141 -1.28 5.12 -15.86
N GLN A 142 -2.44 4.46 -16.01
CA GLN A 142 -2.52 3.02 -16.18
C GLN A 142 -1.88 2.60 -17.52
N GLY A 143 -0.96 1.63 -17.48
CA GLY A 143 -0.14 1.22 -18.62
C GLY A 143 1.25 0.72 -18.24
#